data_AF-A0A2T5C1F0-F1
#
_entry.id   AF-A0A2T5C1F0-F1
#
_cell.length_a   1.000
_cell.length_b   1.000
_cell.length_c   1.000
_cell.angle_alpha   90.00
_cell.angle_beta   90.00
_cell.angle_gamma   90.00
#
_symmetry.space_group_name_H-M   'P 1'
#
loop_
_entity.id
_entity.type
_entity.pdbx_description
1 polymer ?
#
loop_
_entity_poly.entity_id
_entity_poly.type
_entity_poly.pdbx_seq_one_letter_code
_entity_poly.pdbx_strand_id
1 'polypeptide(L)' 'MKITDLKHKLIHRIKQSQNDVLLEELYRMLTDEDDSGILELTPEQKKAVEEGREQYRTGQFLSQKQADEEIDEWLDK' A
#
# COMPACT_ATOMS: atom_id res chain seq x y z
N MET A 1 -2.76 -24.10 22.09
CA MET A 1 -3.83 -23.71 21.14
C MET A 1 -3.52 -24.36 19.80
N LYS A 2 -4.43 -25.17 19.23
CA LYS A 2 -4.13 -25.88 17.98
C LYS A 2 -4.35 -24.95 16.79
N ILE A 3 -3.60 -25.14 15.70
CA ILE A 3 -3.73 -24.35 14.45
C ILE A 3 -5.18 -24.37 13.92
N THR A 4 -5.85 -25.51 14.05
CA THR A 4 -7.27 -25.67 13.72
C THR A 4 -8.17 -24.69 14.48
N ASP A 5 -7.90 -24.44 15.76
CA ASP A 5 -8.69 -23.51 16.57
C ASP A 5 -8.50 -22.06 16.11
N LEU A 6 -7.28 -21.71 15.72
CA LEU A 6 -6.95 -20.38 15.18
C LEU A 6 -7.65 -20.14 13.85
N LYS A 7 -7.66 -21.15 12.96
CA LYS A 7 -8.36 -21.09 11.67
C LYS A 7 -9.86 -20.83 11.85
N HIS A 8 -10.53 -21.53 12.78
CA HIS A 8 -11.95 -21.32 13.05
C HIS A 8 -12.25 -19.92 13.59
N LYS A 9 -11.41 -19.42 14.51
CA LYS A 9 -11.55 -18.05 15.04
C LYS A 9 -11.40 -16.99 13.94
N LEU A 10 -10.43 -17.16 13.04
CA LEU A 10 -10.21 -16.25 11.93
C LEU A 10 -11.41 -16.22 10.97
N ILE A 11 -11.92 -17.38 10.55
CA ILE A 11 -13.11 -17.49 9.69
C ILE A 11 -14.32 -16.82 10.35
N HIS A 12 -14.52 -17.05 11.65
CA HIS A 12 -15.63 -16.43 12.38
C HIS A 12 -15.53 -14.91 12.40
N ARG A 13 -14.32 -14.37 12.64
CA ARG A 13 -14.08 -12.93 12.66
C ARG A 13 -14.31 -12.28 11.29
N ILE A 14 -13.87 -12.93 10.22
CA ILE A 14 -14.10 -12.47 8.83
C ILE A 14 -15.60 -12.40 8.55
N LYS A 15 -16.36 -13.46 8.87
CA LYS A 15 -17.83 -13.52 8.66
C LYS A 15 -18.63 -12.47 9.43
N GLN A 16 -18.08 -11.95 10.52
CA GLN A 16 -18.73 -10.93 11.36
C GLN A 16 -18.30 -9.50 11.03
N SER A 17 -17.31 -9.32 10.15
CA SER A 17 -16.89 -7.99 9.74
C SER A 17 -17.95 -7.36 8.84
N GLN A 18 -18.29 -6.10 9.11
CA GLN A 18 -19.14 -5.25 8.25
C GLN A 18 -18.32 -4.17 7.55
N ASN A 19 -16.98 -4.22 7.67
CA ASN A 19 -16.09 -3.28 7.02
C ASN A 19 -15.60 -3.90 5.72
N ASP A 20 -16.34 -3.63 4.65
CA ASP A 20 -16.10 -4.20 3.31
C ASP A 20 -14.72 -3.81 2.77
N VAL A 21 -14.25 -2.58 3.06
CA VAL A 21 -12.92 -2.11 2.66
C VAL A 21 -11.82 -2.97 3.29
N LEU A 22 -11.92 -3.24 4.60
CA LEU A 22 -10.92 -4.10 5.28
C LEU A 22 -10.98 -5.56 4.81
N LEU A 23 -12.16 -6.05 4.45
CA LEU A 23 -12.31 -7.40 3.91
C LEU A 23 -11.71 -7.52 2.51
N GLU A 24 -11.88 -6.49 1.68
CA GLU A 24 -11.31 -6.41 0.33
C GLU A 24 -9.78 -6.32 0.39
N GLU A 25 -9.22 -5.49 1.26
CA GLU A 25 -7.77 -5.39 1.46
C GLU A 25 -7.18 -6.71 1.98
N LEU A 26 -7.84 -7.37 2.94
CA LEU A 26 -7.43 -8.68 3.42
C LEU A 26 -7.51 -9.74 2.32
N TYR A 27 -8.53 -9.69 1.47
CA TYR A 27 -8.66 -10.59 0.33
C TYR A 27 -7.50 -10.40 -0.65
N ARG A 28 -7.21 -9.15 -1.05
CA ARG A 28 -6.09 -8.81 -1.94
C ARG A 28 -4.75 -9.34 -1.42
N MET A 29 -4.44 -9.10 -0.13
CA MET A 29 -3.21 -9.62 0.51
C MET A 29 -3.10 -11.14 0.51
N LEU A 30 -4.23 -11.87 0.50
CA LEU A 30 -4.25 -13.32 0.49
C LEU A 30 -4.30 -13.92 -0.93
N THR A 31 -4.72 -13.12 -1.91
CA THR A 31 -4.89 -13.52 -3.32
C THR A 31 -3.86 -12.86 -4.24
N ASP A 32 -2.67 -12.52 -3.73
CA ASP A 32 -1.54 -11.92 -4.47
C ASP A 32 -1.00 -12.77 -5.65
N GLU A 33 -1.74 -13.76 -6.13
CA GLU A 33 -1.55 -14.38 -7.44
C GLU A 33 -2.67 -13.90 -8.38
N ASP A 34 -2.36 -12.86 -9.17
CA ASP A 34 -3.02 -12.51 -10.44
C ASP A 34 -4.46 -11.94 -10.41
N ASP A 35 -4.71 -10.85 -9.69
CA ASP A 35 -5.88 -10.00 -10.00
C ASP A 35 -5.47 -8.57 -10.35
N SER A 36 -5.37 -8.33 -11.66
CA SER A 36 -5.13 -7.04 -12.32
C SER A 36 -6.33 -6.09 -12.18
N GLY A 37 -6.84 -5.92 -10.97
CA GLY A 37 -7.92 -4.98 -10.67
C GLY A 37 -7.44 -3.53 -10.79
N ILE A 38 -8.30 -2.66 -11.32
CA ILE A 38 -8.05 -1.21 -11.29
C ILE A 38 -8.04 -0.78 -9.82
N LEU A 39 -6.88 -0.32 -9.34
CA LEU A 39 -6.74 0.24 -8.00
C LEU A 39 -7.43 1.61 -7.94
N GLU A 40 -8.57 1.67 -7.25
CA GLU A 40 -9.22 2.95 -6.95
C GLU A 40 -8.47 3.67 -5.82
N LEU A 41 -7.84 4.79 -6.17
CA LEU A 41 -7.13 5.63 -5.21
C LEU A 41 -8.11 6.52 -4.41
N THR A 42 -7.81 6.75 -3.14
CA THR A 42 -8.52 7.74 -2.30
C THR A 42 -8.30 9.16 -2.84
N PRO A 43 -9.13 10.15 -2.46
CA PRO A 43 -8.91 11.54 -2.85
C PRO A 43 -7.52 12.08 -2.48
N GLU A 44 -7.00 11.72 -1.31
CA GLU A 44 -5.68 12.13 -0.82
C GLU A 44 -4.56 11.51 -1.66
N GLN A 45 -4.69 10.23 -2.01
CA GLN A 45 -3.75 9.53 -2.87
C GLN A 45 -3.77 10.11 -4.30
N LYS A 46 -4.96 10.41 -4.84
CA LYS A 46 -5.11 11.09 -6.14
C LYS A 46 -4.41 12.46 -6.13
N LYS A 47 -4.55 13.21 -5.03
CA LYS A 47 -3.85 14.50 -4.84
C LYS A 47 -2.33 14.33 -4.82
N ALA A 48 -1.81 13.37 -4.05
CA ALA A 48 -0.38 13.09 -3.97
C ALA A 48 0.22 12.70 -5.34
N VAL A 49 -0.51 11.92 -6.13
CA VAL A 49 -0.11 11.56 -7.50
C VAL A 49 -0.04 12.80 -8.40
N GLU A 50 -1.02 13.70 -8.34
CA GLU A 50 -0.99 14.91 -9.16
C GLU A 50 0.11 15.88 -8.71
N GLU A 51 0.37 15.99 -7.41
CA GLU A 51 1.51 16.74 -6.88
C GLU A 51 2.84 16.21 -7.43
N GLY A 52 3.07 14.88 -7.40
CA GLY A 52 4.28 14.28 -7.97
C GLY A 52 4.41 14.50 -9.47
N ARG A 53 3.29 14.46 -10.22
CA ARG A 53 3.29 14.78 -11.66
C ARG A 53 3.68 16.22 -11.92
N GLU A 54 3.18 17.15 -11.12
CA GLU A 54 3.53 18.56 -11.25
C GLU A 54 4.98 18.84 -10.87
N GLN A 55 5.48 18.21 -9.79
CA GLN A 55 6.89 18.25 -9.43
C GLN A 55 7.78 17.78 -10.57
N TYR A 56 7.44 16.67 -11.21
CA TYR A 56 8.19 16.19 -12.37
C TYR A 56 8.18 17.18 -13.54
N ARG A 57 7.00 17.72 -13.89
CA ARG A 57 6.85 18.72 -14.97
C ARG A 57 7.65 20.00 -14.71
N THR A 58 7.73 20.42 -13.46
CA THR A 58 8.42 21.65 -13.04
C THR A 58 9.90 21.44 -12.71
N GLY A 59 10.42 20.22 -12.88
CA GLY A 59 11.82 19.89 -12.62
C GLY A 59 12.16 19.73 -11.13
N GLN A 60 11.16 19.62 -10.26
CA GLN A 60 11.29 19.34 -8.83
C GLN A 60 11.43 17.83 -8.57
N PHE A 61 12.37 17.20 -9.28
CA PHE A 61 12.72 15.79 -9.08
C PHE A 61 14.20 15.65 -8.76
N LEU A 62 14.55 14.56 -8.08
CA LEU A 62 15.94 14.18 -7.86
C LEU A 62 16.38 13.22 -8.96
N SER A 63 17.58 13.44 -9.49
CA SER A 63 18.26 12.40 -10.26
C SER A 63 18.65 11.25 -9.32
N GLN A 64 18.89 10.06 -9.90
CA GLN A 64 19.37 8.90 -9.14
C GLN A 64 20.57 9.26 -8.26
N LYS A 65 21.55 9.98 -8.82
CA LYS A 65 22.74 10.40 -8.08
C LYS A 65 22.41 11.30 -6.88
N GLN A 66 21.51 12.26 -7.05
CA GLN A 66 21.10 13.15 -5.95
C GLN A 66 20.33 12.39 -4.86
N ALA A 67 19.49 11.42 -5.26
CA ALA A 67 18.77 10.58 -4.31
C ALA A 67 19.73 9.68 -3.51
N ASP A 68 20.74 9.11 -4.18
CA ASP A 68 21.77 8.29 -3.51
C ASP A 68 22.58 9.13 -2.50
N GLU A 69 22.99 10.34 -2.89
CA GLU A 69 23.71 11.28 -2.02
C GLU A 69 22.87 11.67 -0.78
N GLU A 70 21.58 11.95 -0.93
CA GLU A 70 20.68 12.26 0.20
C GLU A 70 20.47 11.07 1.14
N ILE A 71 20.43 9.85 0.61
CA ILE A 71 20.33 8.62 1.41
C ILE A 71 21.60 8.41 2.23
N ASP A 72 22.77 8.55 1.61
CA ASP A 72 24.05 8.43 2.30
C ASP A 72 24.15 9.47 3.43
N GLU A 73 23.79 10.73 3.18
CA GLU A 73 23.74 11.79 4.21
C GLU A 73 22.77 11.49 5.36
N TRP A 74 21.65 10.81 5.08
CA TRP A 74 20.68 10.45 6.10
C TRP A 74 21.17 9.31 6.99
N LEU A 75 21.88 8.33 6.42
CA LEU A 75 22.40 7.16 7.12
C LEU A 75 23.67 7.44 7.93
N ASP A 76 24.41 8.49 7.57
CA ASP A 76 25.63 8.92 8.28
C ASP A 76 25.36 9.82 9.51
N LYS A 77 24.08 10.04 9.88
CA LYS A 77 23.65 10.77 11.09
C LYS A 77 23.34 9.86 12.27
#